data_AF-A0AA51UH08-F1
#
_entry.id   AF-A0AA51UH08-F1
#
_cell.length_a   1.000
_cell.length_b   1.000
_cell.length_c   1.000
_cell.angle_alpha   90.00
_cell.angle_beta   90.00
_cell.angle_gamma   90.00
#
_symmetry.space_group_name_H-M   'P 1'
#
loop_
_entity.id
_entity.type
_entity.pdbx_description
1 polymer ?
#
loop_
_entity_poly.entity_id
_entity_poly.type
_entity_poly.pdbx_seq_one_letter_code
_entity_poly.pdbx_strand_id
1 'polypeptide(L)'
;MTTIPDAGLDRVANLIASDFTYMATGSSSTAEATTDTALGSENTLNGSARDVAGTITAPATEATGVTKWVHTFNFTGAVTIREIAIFNASDDMLIRNVLTADKNYVDGESVTITVTHTQQRV
;
A
#
# COMPACT_ATOMS: atom_id res chain seq x y z
N MET A 1 -26.55 19.25 4.39
CA MET A 1 -25.55 18.22 4.08
C MET A 1 -24.79 18.69 2.86
N THR A 2 -23.47 18.87 2.98
CA THR A 2 -22.62 19.33 1.87
C THR A 2 -22.01 18.11 1.19
N THR A 3 -22.09 18.04 -0.14
CA THR A 3 -21.51 16.94 -0.92
C THR A 3 -20.17 17.34 -1.52
N ILE A 4 -19.22 16.41 -1.58
CA ILE A 4 -17.96 16.59 -2.29
C ILE A 4 -18.23 16.34 -3.79
N PRO A 5 -17.94 17.28 -4.70
CA PRO A 5 -18.06 17.06 -6.13
C PRO A 5 -17.00 16.07 -6.64
N ASP A 6 -17.19 15.46 -7.81
CA ASP A 6 -16.24 14.47 -8.37
C ASP A 6 -14.83 15.05 -8.50
N ALA A 7 -14.71 16.29 -8.97
CA ALA A 7 -13.43 16.99 -9.04
C ALA A 7 -12.73 17.13 -7.66
N GLY A 8 -13.50 17.17 -6.58
CA GLY A 8 -12.97 17.17 -5.22
C GLY A 8 -12.42 15.80 -4.82
N LEU A 9 -13.15 14.72 -5.11
CA LEU A 9 -12.68 13.34 -4.90
C LEU A 9 -11.41 13.07 -5.71
N ASP A 10 -11.39 13.51 -6.96
CA ASP A 10 -10.23 13.33 -7.83
C ASP A 10 -9.03 14.12 -7.35
N ARG A 11 -9.24 15.33 -6.83
CA ARG A 11 -8.15 16.12 -6.24
C ARG A 11 -7.54 15.42 -5.03
N VAL A 12 -8.36 14.81 -4.17
CA VAL A 12 -7.90 14.04 -3.01
C VAL A 12 -7.13 12.80 -3.47
N ALA A 13 -7.66 12.03 -4.42
CA ALA A 13 -7.00 10.83 -4.94
C ALA A 13 -5.64 11.16 -5.59
N ASN A 14 -5.56 12.26 -6.33
CA ASN A 14 -4.30 12.75 -6.91
C ASN A 14 -3.30 13.18 -5.83
N LEU A 15 -3.74 13.86 -4.76
CA LEU A 15 -2.88 14.24 -3.65
C LEU A 15 -2.30 12.99 -2.97
N ILE A 16 -3.15 12.02 -2.66
CA ILE A 16 -2.75 10.72 -2.11
C ILE A 16 -1.70 10.04 -3.00
N ALA A 17 -1.95 9.96 -4.31
CA ALA A 17 -1.05 9.34 -5.27
C ALA A 17 0.33 10.00 -5.33
N SER A 18 0.38 11.33 -5.13
CA SER A 18 1.63 12.10 -5.18
C SER A 18 2.45 12.06 -3.88
N ASP A 19 1.80 11.88 -2.74
CA ASP A 19 2.45 11.98 -1.42
C ASP A 19 2.80 10.59 -0.84
N PHE A 20 1.89 9.62 -1.00
CA PHE A 20 2.06 8.27 -0.50
C PHE A 20 2.61 7.36 -1.59
N THR A 21 3.94 7.27 -1.70
CA THR A 21 4.60 6.61 -2.84
C THR A 21 5.30 5.30 -2.49
N TYR A 22 5.35 4.89 -1.23
CA TYR A 22 6.11 3.73 -0.78
C TYR A 22 5.19 2.56 -0.44
N MET A 23 5.56 1.36 -0.88
CA MET A 23 4.90 0.12 -0.48
C MET A 23 5.83 -0.69 0.42
N ALA A 24 5.30 -1.16 1.55
CA ALA A 24 6.02 -2.01 2.49
C ALA A 24 5.28 -3.34 2.68
N THR A 25 6.04 -4.36 3.06
CA THR A 25 5.50 -5.67 3.48
C THR A 25 5.98 -5.98 4.89
N GLY A 26 5.21 -6.75 5.62
CA GLY A 26 5.59 -7.21 6.96
C GLY A 26 5.04 -8.60 7.26
N SER A 27 5.40 -9.13 8.41
CA SER A 27 5.09 -10.51 8.84
C SER A 27 4.17 -10.58 10.06
N SER A 28 3.73 -9.43 10.61
CA SER A 28 2.82 -9.44 11.76
C SER A 28 1.40 -9.89 11.37
N SER A 29 0.81 -10.72 12.22
CA SER A 29 -0.60 -11.15 12.15
C SER A 29 -1.51 -10.38 13.11
N THR A 30 -0.98 -9.39 13.83
CA THR A 30 -1.77 -8.51 14.69
C THR A 30 -2.79 -7.74 13.86
N ALA A 31 -4.06 -7.80 14.24
CA ALA A 31 -5.17 -7.12 13.57
C ALA A 31 -4.90 -5.62 13.38
N GLU A 32 -5.46 -5.04 12.32
CA GLU A 32 -5.36 -3.61 12.04
C GLU A 32 -6.08 -2.78 13.10
N ALA A 33 -5.46 -1.67 13.50
CA ALA A 33 -6.06 -0.67 14.35
C ALA A 33 -5.97 0.72 13.69
N THR A 34 -6.97 1.57 13.93
CA THR A 34 -7.00 2.95 13.41
C THR A 34 -5.91 3.84 14.00
N THR A 35 -5.22 3.38 15.03
CA THR A 35 -4.09 4.05 15.69
C THR A 35 -2.74 3.56 15.18
N ASP A 36 -2.71 2.59 14.26
CA ASP A 36 -1.45 2.09 13.74
C ASP A 36 -0.75 3.18 12.93
N THR A 37 0.54 3.37 13.21
CA THR A 37 1.42 4.28 12.46
C THR A 37 2.58 3.54 11.78
N ALA A 38 2.64 2.21 11.93
CA ALA A 38 3.67 1.35 11.36
C ALA A 38 3.12 -0.06 11.14
N LEU A 39 3.86 -0.87 10.36
CA LEU A 39 3.65 -2.31 10.31
C LEU A 39 4.01 -2.94 11.67
N GLY A 40 3.35 -4.03 12.02
CA GLY A 40 3.64 -4.73 13.28
C GLY A 40 5.03 -5.39 13.28
N SER A 41 5.48 -5.84 12.10
CA SER A 41 6.83 -6.36 11.89
C SER A 41 7.22 -6.17 10.42
N GLU A 42 7.80 -5.03 10.08
CA GLU A 42 8.22 -4.70 8.72
C GLU A 42 9.36 -5.60 8.23
N ASN A 43 9.24 -6.09 7.00
CA ASN A 43 10.31 -6.81 6.33
C ASN A 43 11.34 -5.82 5.79
N THR A 44 12.62 -6.06 6.02
CA THR A 44 13.72 -5.14 5.65
C THR A 44 14.85 -5.83 4.88
N LEU A 45 14.72 -7.12 4.58
CA LEU A 45 15.75 -7.96 3.97
C LEU A 45 15.22 -8.71 2.75
N ASN A 46 16.09 -9.44 2.06
CA ASN A 46 15.75 -10.43 1.03
C ASN A 46 14.88 -9.89 -0.11
N GLY A 47 15.04 -8.61 -0.49
CA GLY A 47 14.27 -7.99 -1.56
C GLY A 47 12.81 -7.66 -1.20
N SER A 48 12.48 -7.64 0.10
CA SER A 48 11.15 -7.32 0.63
C SER A 48 11.11 -6.03 1.46
N ALA A 49 12.23 -5.30 1.50
CA ALA A 49 12.30 -3.97 2.11
C ALA A 49 11.33 -3.01 1.42
N ARG A 50 10.82 -2.05 2.19
CA ARG A 50 10.02 -0.95 1.65
C ARG A 50 10.73 -0.28 0.49
N ASP A 51 9.97 -0.04 -0.57
CA ASP A 51 10.47 0.62 -1.78
C ASP A 51 9.38 1.50 -2.41
N VAL A 52 9.79 2.39 -3.30
CA VAL A 52 8.88 3.21 -4.10
C VAL A 52 8.03 2.29 -4.98
N ALA A 53 6.72 2.48 -4.95
CA ALA A 53 5.80 1.72 -5.80
C ALA A 53 6.15 1.97 -7.27
N GLY A 54 6.28 0.89 -8.05
CA GLY A 54 6.74 0.99 -9.45
C GLY A 54 5.75 1.75 -10.34
N THR A 55 4.45 1.59 -10.07
CA THR A 55 3.39 2.33 -10.74
C THR A 55 2.38 2.83 -9.72
N ILE A 56 2.01 4.11 -9.82
CA ILE A 56 0.92 4.71 -9.06
C ILE A 56 -0.04 5.36 -10.06
N THR A 57 -1.33 5.00 -10.00
CA THR A 57 -2.38 5.56 -10.86
C THR A 57 -3.47 6.23 -10.06
N ALA A 58 -4.13 7.21 -10.68
CA ALA A 58 -5.15 8.08 -10.09
C ALA A 58 -6.23 8.39 -11.16
N PRO A 59 -7.30 9.16 -10.87
CA PRO A 59 -8.51 9.22 -11.70
C PRO A 59 -8.37 9.73 -13.15
N ALA A 60 -7.19 10.22 -13.57
CA ALA A 60 -6.91 10.41 -15.00
C ALA A 60 -6.86 9.07 -15.78
N THR A 61 -6.61 7.97 -15.09
CA THR A 61 -6.48 6.61 -15.62
C THR A 61 -7.31 5.59 -14.84
N GLU A 62 -8.04 6.01 -13.81
CA GLU A 62 -8.83 5.18 -12.90
C GLU A 62 -10.24 5.78 -12.73
N ALA A 63 -11.12 5.09 -12.00
CA ALA A 63 -12.41 5.65 -11.62
C ALA A 63 -12.27 6.85 -10.66
N THR A 64 -13.29 7.70 -10.60
CA THR A 64 -13.34 8.87 -9.71
C THR A 64 -13.00 8.50 -8.27
N GLY A 65 -12.10 9.27 -7.64
CA GLY A 65 -11.68 9.06 -6.25
C GLY A 65 -10.81 7.82 -5.99
N VAL A 66 -10.36 7.10 -7.03
CA VAL A 66 -9.52 5.91 -6.89
C VAL A 66 -8.02 6.26 -7.00
N THR A 67 -7.23 5.71 -6.08
CA THR A 67 -5.77 5.65 -6.17
C THR A 67 -5.32 4.20 -6.12
N LYS A 68 -4.35 3.82 -6.96
CA LYS A 68 -3.83 2.46 -7.03
C LYS A 68 -2.32 2.45 -7.04
N TRP A 69 -1.73 1.51 -6.30
CA TRP A 69 -0.29 1.26 -6.24
C TRP A 69 0.00 -0.15 -6.74
N VAL A 70 1.04 -0.28 -7.55
CA VAL A 70 1.54 -1.56 -8.03
C VAL A 70 3.05 -1.62 -7.82
N HIS A 71 3.52 -2.67 -7.18
CA HIS A 71 4.95 -2.92 -6.99
C HIS A 71 5.25 -4.41 -7.10
N THR A 72 6.40 -4.75 -7.68
CA THR A 72 6.89 -6.13 -7.80
C THR A 72 8.07 -6.33 -6.88
N PHE A 73 7.88 -7.13 -5.83
CA PHE A 73 8.97 -7.56 -4.96
C PHE A 73 9.68 -8.75 -5.61
N ASN A 74 11.01 -8.67 -5.71
CA ASN A 74 11.86 -9.74 -6.22
C ASN A 74 12.70 -10.28 -5.06
N PHE A 75 12.43 -11.52 -4.66
CA PHE A 75 12.99 -12.07 -3.43
C PHE A 75 14.38 -12.66 -3.66
N THR A 76 15.29 -12.35 -2.73
CA THR A 76 16.69 -12.83 -2.73
C THR A 76 16.98 -13.78 -1.56
N GLY A 77 15.91 -14.30 -0.96
CA GLY A 77 15.93 -15.15 0.21
C GLY A 77 14.50 -15.46 0.67
N ALA A 78 14.36 -16.26 1.73
CA ALA A 78 13.05 -16.57 2.28
C ALA A 78 12.37 -15.33 2.90
N VAL A 79 11.11 -15.11 2.57
CA VAL A 79 10.28 -14.00 3.07
C VAL A 79 8.87 -14.50 3.36
N THR A 80 8.30 -14.07 4.47
CA THR A 80 6.88 -14.21 4.76
C THR A 80 6.22 -12.84 4.71
N ILE A 81 5.16 -12.72 3.93
CA ILE A 81 4.28 -11.55 3.88
C ILE A 81 2.95 -11.90 4.54
N ARG A 82 2.60 -11.15 5.58
CA ARG A 82 1.34 -11.23 6.31
C ARG A 82 0.64 -9.88 6.43
N GLU A 83 1.34 -8.79 6.17
CA GLU A 83 0.77 -7.43 6.15
C GLU A 83 1.40 -6.61 5.02
N ILE A 84 0.64 -5.64 4.50
CA ILE A 84 1.02 -4.72 3.43
C ILE A 84 0.62 -3.32 3.88
N ALA A 85 1.47 -2.34 3.58
CA ALA A 85 1.16 -0.94 3.87
C ALA A 85 1.63 0.02 2.80
N ILE A 86 1.01 1.19 2.78
CA ILE A 86 1.38 2.33 1.94
C ILE A 86 1.83 3.48 2.84
N PHE A 87 3.01 4.03 2.54
CA PHE A 87 3.66 5.10 3.29
C PHE A 87 4.00 6.30 2.40
N ASN A 88 4.16 7.46 3.02
CA ASN A 88 4.86 8.60 2.42
C ASN A 88 6.36 8.56 2.73
N ALA A 89 7.12 9.55 2.25
CA ALA A 89 8.56 9.65 2.49
C ALA A 89 8.94 10.02 3.94
N SER A 90 7.97 10.45 4.75
CA SER A 90 8.15 10.87 6.14
C SER A 90 7.72 9.81 7.15
N ASP A 91 7.54 8.56 6.71
CA ASP A 91 7.06 7.41 7.50
C ASP A 91 5.60 7.51 8.00
N ASP A 92 4.79 8.42 7.46
CA ASP A 92 3.35 8.40 7.74
C ASP A 92 2.67 7.26 6.97
N MET A 93 1.85 6.49 7.66
CA MET A 93 1.11 5.36 7.09
C MET A 93 -0.30 5.76 6.65
N LEU A 94 -0.65 5.48 5.40
CA LEU A 94 -2.01 5.71 4.87
C LEU A 94 -2.91 4.48 5.02
N ILE A 95 -2.36 3.32 4.67
CA ILE A 95 -3.08 2.04 4.60
C ILE A 95 -2.21 1.00 5.28
N ARG A 96 -2.86 0.15 6.08
CA ARG A 96 -2.34 -1.13 6.52
C ARG A 96 -3.41 -2.19 6.25
N ASN A 97 -3.00 -3.33 5.72
CA ASN A 97 -3.87 -4.48 5.54
C ASN A 97 -3.13 -5.74 5.95
N VAL A 98 -3.72 -6.51 6.87
CA VAL A 98 -3.28 -7.82 7.32
C VAL A 98 -3.97 -8.86 6.44
N LEU A 99 -3.16 -9.65 5.73
CA LEU A 99 -3.66 -10.74 4.90
C LEU A 99 -4.29 -11.82 5.79
N THR A 100 -5.23 -12.60 5.26
CA THR A 100 -5.90 -13.67 6.04
C THR A 100 -4.99 -14.87 6.33
N ALA A 101 -3.92 -15.04 5.57
CA ALA A 101 -2.93 -16.09 5.75
C ALA A 101 -1.54 -15.63 5.29
N ASP A 102 -0.51 -16.29 5.79
CA ASP A 102 0.88 -16.06 5.42
C ASP A 102 1.10 -16.35 3.92
N LYS A 103 1.86 -15.48 3.27
CA LYS A 103 2.37 -15.68 1.91
C LYS A 103 3.87 -15.87 2.00
N ASN A 104 4.30 -17.11 1.82
CA ASN A 104 5.71 -17.47 1.91
C ASN A 104 6.31 -17.49 0.51
N TYR A 105 7.48 -16.88 0.39
CA TYR A 105 8.28 -16.82 -0.82
C TYR A 105 9.69 -17.30 -0.53
N VAL A 106 10.35 -17.84 -1.54
CA VAL A 106 11.74 -18.28 -1.50
C VAL A 106 12.62 -17.48 -2.47
N ASP A 107 13.92 -17.70 -2.41
CA ASP A 107 14.90 -17.07 -3.29
C ASP A 107 14.56 -17.28 -4.78
N GLY A 108 14.66 -16.19 -5.55
CA GLY A 108 14.36 -16.18 -6.98
C GLY A 108 12.88 -16.04 -7.34
N GLU A 109 11.96 -16.11 -6.37
CA GLU A 109 10.55 -15.82 -6.62
C GLU A 109 10.26 -14.32 -6.68
N SER A 110 9.10 -13.97 -7.22
CA SER A 110 8.61 -12.60 -7.20
C SER A 110 7.10 -12.56 -6.98
N VAL A 111 6.62 -11.41 -6.50
CA VAL A 111 5.19 -11.14 -6.41
C VAL A 111 4.90 -9.69 -6.79
N THR A 112 3.91 -9.51 -7.65
CA THR A 112 3.32 -8.20 -7.91
C THR A 112 2.15 -7.98 -6.96
N ILE A 113 2.27 -6.97 -6.11
CA ILE A 113 1.23 -6.54 -5.18
C ILE A 113 0.52 -5.34 -5.78
N THR A 114 -0.81 -5.36 -5.70
CA THR A 114 -1.67 -4.23 -6.07
C THR A 114 -2.49 -3.81 -4.87
N VAL A 115 -2.41 -2.53 -4.51
CA VAL A 115 -3.24 -1.91 -3.47
C VAL A 115 -4.15 -0.90 -4.14
N THR A 116 -5.44 -0.92 -3.81
CA THR A 116 -6.43 0.03 -4.32
C THR A 116 -7.11 0.73 -3.16
N HIS A 117 -7.14 2.06 -3.21
CA HIS A 117 -7.88 2.92 -2.31
C HIS A 117 -8.98 3.64 -3.08
N THR A 118 -10.18 3.70 -2.49
CA THR A 118 -11.32 4.41 -3.05
C THR A 118 -11.84 5.42 -2.04
N GLN A 119 -11.71 6.71 -2.35
CA GLN A 119 -12.40 7.75 -1.60
C GLN A 119 -13.86 7.81 -2.04
N GLN A 120 -14.79 7.65 -1.09
CA GLN A 120 -16.21 7.78 -1.33
C GLN A 120 -16.83 8.93 -0.54
N ARG A 121 -18.02 9.35 -0.97
CA ARG A 121 -18.88 10.28 -0.25
C ARG A 121 -19.51 9.58 0.96
N VAL A 122 -19.82 10.36 1.99
CA VAL A 122 -20.56 9.93 3.18
C VAL A 122 -22.00 10.43 3.12
#